data_AF-A0A7S1ENC3-F1
#
_entry.id   AF-A0A7S1ENC3-F1
#
_cell.length_a   1.000
_cell.length_b   1.000
_cell.length_c   1.000
_cell.angle_alpha   90.00
_cell.angle_beta   90.00
_cell.angle_gamma   90.00
#
_symmetry.space_group_name_H-M   'P 1'
#
loop_
_entity.id
_entity.type
_entity.pdbx_description
1 polymer ?
#
loop_
_entity_poly.entity_id
_entity_poly.type
_entity_poly.pdbx_seq_one_letter_code
_entity_poly.pdbx_strand_id
1 'polypeptide(L)'
;DPHPGKLMKMNDPTKGKLALLDFGLVASIQQDDMDTMVNSIIHLANKDYPSLVDDFIDLKILPTDCDRAKVVPLMDKALSPYVKGGGAKKYEAELKRMYNMDGSLSSTAGGFQAMTQDLLTVLNDIPFSIPPYFALLGRAVVTLEGIALLGNPDYKLVMEAYPFVARKLLREDRPAAQRALQEVLYASTQGGGSILQGQRLAVMLNSAMGIVARSEDVFVDLETLPEDAASLEQSLKYLMQPEAASLRNLLEREAETAADLLLRQSIRKGVTRIFAQLPKPPAWLPFASSLPNPQDISGPVLLPVSGSSTPVPTFASPAQVLELAAPKLSREEELFAISLGDLAAGLVGKDAATVLTGDAFLEPEAVAALFLSIVSTGELPIGNSPEIRSLAANARDSLRTVTPEGEDAEEQSIDDLLAAVQALSPKDRKVLQDTTSRVVRRVYEKFCARLVPLTGGAPVATSGVDVAPAMSR
;
A
#
# COMPACT_ATOMS: atom_id res chain seq x y z
N ASP A 1 -6.63 16.27 30.95
CA ASP A 1 -6.80 15.40 32.13
C ASP A 1 -8.16 14.70 32.11
N PRO A 2 -8.21 13.47 31.57
CA PRO A 2 -9.43 12.69 31.42
C PRO A 2 -9.73 11.89 32.70
N HIS A 3 -10.43 12.51 33.66
CA HIS A 3 -10.90 11.83 34.87
C HIS A 3 -12.25 11.13 34.61
N PRO A 4 -12.55 9.97 35.23
CA PRO A 4 -13.82 9.26 35.02
C PRO A 4 -15.06 10.13 35.22
N GLY A 5 -15.03 11.03 36.21
CA GLY A 5 -16.11 11.98 36.48
C GLY A 5 -16.37 13.02 35.38
N LYS A 6 -15.49 13.12 34.37
CA LYS A 6 -15.63 14.01 33.21
C LYS A 6 -16.20 13.30 31.98
N LEU A 7 -16.45 11.99 32.08
CA LEU A 7 -16.96 11.15 31.01
C LEU A 7 -18.35 10.66 31.38
N MET A 8 -19.33 10.81 30.50
CA MET A 8 -20.68 10.34 30.71
C MET A 8 -21.15 9.51 29.53
N LYS A 9 -21.55 8.26 29.80
CA LYS A 9 -22.21 7.43 28.78
C LYS A 9 -23.61 7.97 28.53
N MET A 10 -23.93 8.29 27.28
CA MET A 10 -25.28 8.74 26.93
C MET A 10 -26.27 7.56 26.98
N ASN A 11 -27.49 7.83 27.44
CA ASN A 11 -28.55 6.81 27.57
C ASN A 11 -29.20 6.40 26.24
N ASP A 12 -28.74 6.89 25.10
CA ASP A 12 -29.23 6.48 23.78
C ASP A 12 -28.53 5.17 23.35
N PRO A 13 -29.20 4.00 23.46
CA PRO A 13 -28.58 2.70 23.19
C PRO A 13 -28.30 2.49 21.71
N THR A 14 -28.84 3.32 20.82
CA THR A 14 -28.62 3.21 19.36
C THR A 14 -27.31 3.85 18.89
N LYS A 15 -26.65 4.66 19.74
CA LYS A 15 -25.51 5.49 19.31
C LYS A 15 -24.20 5.29 20.07
N GLY A 16 -24.18 4.54 21.18
CA GLY A 16 -22.94 4.24 21.92
C GLY A 16 -22.07 5.47 22.23
N LYS A 17 -22.68 6.62 22.53
CA LYS A 17 -21.97 7.91 22.63
C LYS A 17 -21.41 8.15 24.02
N LEU A 18 -20.15 8.60 24.08
CA LEU A 18 -19.50 9.11 25.27
C LEU A 18 -19.47 10.65 25.23
N ALA A 19 -20.05 11.30 26.22
CA ALA A 19 -20.02 12.75 26.38
C ALA A 19 -18.82 13.16 27.23
N LEU A 20 -18.04 14.13 26.73
CA LEU A 20 -16.95 14.78 27.45
C LEU A 20 -17.50 16.05 28.10
N LEU A 21 -17.43 16.14 29.43
CA LEU A 21 -18.08 17.21 30.20
C LEU A 21 -17.15 18.36 30.57
N ASP A 22 -15.84 18.13 30.63
CA ASP A 22 -14.87 19.10 31.15
C ASP A 22 -13.59 19.13 30.30
N PHE A 23 -13.16 20.34 29.96
CA PHE A 23 -12.01 20.68 29.13
C PHE A 23 -11.00 21.59 29.86
N GLY A 24 -11.05 21.68 31.19
CA GLY A 24 -10.20 22.60 31.98
C GLY A 24 -8.69 22.31 31.96
N LEU A 25 -8.28 21.10 31.57
CA LEU A 25 -6.88 20.68 31.46
C LEU A 25 -6.61 20.10 30.06
N VAL A 26 -6.83 20.93 29.04
CA VAL A 26 -6.46 20.66 27.65
C VAL A 26 -5.04 21.19 27.40
N ALA A 27 -4.20 20.35 26.81
CA ALA A 27 -2.88 20.74 26.34
C ALA A 27 -2.90 20.88 24.82
N SER A 28 -2.18 21.87 24.30
CA SER A 28 -1.87 21.98 22.88
C SER A 28 -0.53 21.31 22.61
N ILE A 29 -0.47 20.53 21.54
CA ILE A 29 0.72 19.77 21.13
C ILE A 29 1.06 20.22 19.72
N GLN A 30 2.36 20.33 19.42
CA GLN A 30 2.81 20.70 18.09
C GLN A 30 2.46 19.60 17.10
N GLN A 31 2.17 20.00 15.86
CA GLN A 31 1.77 19.04 14.83
C GLN A 31 2.89 18.03 14.53
N ASP A 32 4.15 18.47 14.59
CA ASP A 32 5.32 17.61 14.37
C ASP A 32 5.39 16.50 15.43
N ASP A 33 5.22 16.84 16.71
CA ASP A 33 5.15 15.85 17.80
C ASP A 33 3.97 14.88 17.62
N MET A 34 2.82 15.39 17.14
CA MET A 34 1.66 14.55 16.86
C MET A 34 1.92 13.55 15.73
N ASP A 35 2.75 13.90 14.77
CA ASP A 35 3.12 13.02 13.66
C ASP A 35 4.11 11.97 14.11
N THR A 36 5.14 12.36 14.84
CA THR A 36 6.09 11.41 15.42
C THR A 36 5.39 10.44 16.38
N MET A 37 4.41 10.89 17.16
CA MET A 37 3.59 9.98 17.98
C MET A 37 2.77 8.99 17.16
N VAL A 38 2.26 9.38 15.99
CA VAL A 38 1.56 8.47 15.08
C VAL A 38 2.53 7.42 14.53
N ASN A 39 3.74 7.84 14.13
CA ASN A 39 4.80 6.94 13.67
C ASN A 39 5.23 5.95 14.76
N SER A 40 5.38 6.43 16.00
CA SER A 40 5.72 5.55 17.13
C SER A 40 4.70 4.46 17.39
N ILE A 41 3.40 4.75 17.23
CA ILE A 41 2.36 3.72 17.38
C ILE A 41 2.50 2.64 16.31
N ILE A 42 2.86 3.03 15.08
CA ILE A 42 3.07 2.12 13.96
C ILE A 42 4.31 1.25 14.22
N HIS A 43 5.46 1.87 14.52
CA HIS A 43 6.69 1.14 14.80
C HIS A 43 6.53 0.20 16.01
N LEU A 44 5.84 0.64 17.05
CA LEU A 44 5.53 -0.19 18.22
C LEU A 44 4.60 -1.36 17.86
N ALA A 45 3.55 -1.13 17.08
CA ALA A 45 2.65 -2.19 16.62
C ALA A 45 3.37 -3.25 15.78
N ASN A 46 4.38 -2.84 15.02
CA ASN A 46 5.17 -3.67 14.11
C ASN A 46 6.43 -4.29 14.75
N LYS A 47 6.72 -4.03 16.04
CA LYS A 47 7.98 -4.38 16.71
C LYS A 47 9.24 -3.82 16.02
N ASP A 48 9.10 -2.70 15.31
CA ASP A 48 10.23 -1.99 14.73
C ASP A 48 10.88 -1.10 15.79
N TYR A 49 11.56 -1.75 16.76
CA TYR A 49 12.25 -1.05 17.83
C TYR A 49 13.37 -0.12 17.34
N PRO A 50 14.16 -0.44 16.28
CA PRO A 50 15.10 0.51 15.71
C PRO A 50 14.46 1.83 15.29
N SER A 51 13.40 1.79 14.48
CA SER A 51 12.72 3.02 14.02
C SER A 51 12.01 3.73 15.18
N LEU A 52 11.49 2.98 16.16
CA LEU A 52 10.92 3.56 17.39
C LEU A 52 11.97 4.34 18.22
N VAL A 53 13.25 3.94 18.20
CA VAL A 53 14.32 4.70 18.88
C VAL A 53 14.47 6.06 18.21
N ASP A 54 14.47 6.09 16.88
CA ASP A 54 14.62 7.33 16.12
C ASP A 54 13.42 8.26 16.36
N ASP A 55 12.19 7.74 16.47
CA ASP A 55 11.04 8.54 16.87
C ASP A 55 11.21 9.16 18.27
N PHE A 56 11.78 8.41 19.23
CA PHE A 56 11.99 8.89 20.58
C PHE A 56 13.09 9.97 20.63
N ILE A 57 14.06 9.94 19.71
CA ILE A 57 15.04 11.02 19.51
C ILE A 57 14.35 12.28 18.94
N ASP A 58 13.44 12.09 18.00
CA ASP A 58 12.67 13.19 17.40
C ASP A 58 11.77 13.87 18.44
N LEU A 59 11.09 13.09 19.29
CA LEU A 59 10.30 13.55 20.44
C LEU A 59 11.15 14.12 21.60
N LYS A 60 12.48 14.15 21.48
CA LYS A 60 13.42 14.61 22.52
C LYS A 60 13.33 13.82 23.82
N ILE A 61 12.86 12.57 23.73
CA ILE A 61 12.85 11.62 24.83
C ILE A 61 14.25 11.05 25.04
N LEU A 62 14.90 10.71 23.92
CA LEU A 62 16.26 10.21 23.85
C LEU A 62 17.20 11.27 23.24
N PRO A 63 18.47 11.29 23.66
CA PRO A 63 19.45 12.18 23.04
C PRO A 63 19.91 11.60 21.69
N THR A 64 20.36 12.47 20.79
CA THR A 64 20.78 12.07 19.43
C THR A 64 22.03 11.18 19.42
N ASP A 65 22.82 11.19 20.49
CA ASP A 65 24.06 10.42 20.69
C ASP A 65 23.84 9.12 21.48
N CYS A 66 22.59 8.69 21.69
CA CYS A 66 22.32 7.45 22.41
C CYS A 66 22.90 6.21 21.69
N ASP A 67 23.40 5.25 22.47
CA ASP A 67 23.90 3.98 21.96
C ASP A 67 22.72 3.08 21.55
N ARG A 68 22.34 3.15 20.26
CA ARG A 68 21.22 2.37 19.69
C ARG A 68 21.33 0.87 19.97
N ALA A 69 22.55 0.32 19.97
CA ALA A 69 22.77 -1.11 20.20
C ALA A 69 22.40 -1.54 21.64
N LYS A 70 22.44 -0.61 22.59
CA LYS A 70 21.98 -0.83 23.97
C LYS A 70 20.52 -0.49 24.15
N VAL A 71 20.03 0.58 23.53
CA VAL A 71 18.66 1.09 23.71
C VAL A 71 17.62 0.13 23.12
N VAL A 72 17.87 -0.41 21.93
CA VAL A 72 16.89 -1.26 21.22
C VAL A 72 16.47 -2.50 22.05
N PRO A 73 17.40 -3.33 22.59
CA PRO A 73 17.02 -4.47 23.44
C PRO A 73 16.29 -4.07 24.73
N LEU A 74 16.65 -2.93 25.31
CA LEU A 74 16.01 -2.43 26.53
C LEU A 74 14.57 -1.98 26.26
N MET A 75 14.34 -1.35 25.11
CA MET A 75 13.02 -0.88 24.71
C MET A 75 12.08 -2.04 24.39
N ASP A 76 12.57 -3.09 23.72
CA ASP A 76 11.82 -4.34 23.55
C ASP A 76 11.37 -4.89 24.90
N LYS A 77 12.30 -5.05 25.85
CA LYS A 77 12.00 -5.56 27.19
C LYS A 77 11.00 -4.69 27.97
N ALA A 78 11.09 -3.37 27.84
CA ALA A 78 10.26 -2.42 28.59
C ALA A 78 8.85 -2.26 28.02
N LEU A 79 8.70 -2.25 26.69
CA LEU A 79 7.44 -1.96 26.02
C LEU A 79 6.65 -3.23 25.65
N SER A 80 7.31 -4.37 25.45
CA SER A 80 6.64 -5.65 25.15
C SER A 80 5.51 -6.00 26.14
N PRO A 81 5.67 -5.84 27.47
CA PRO A 81 4.58 -6.09 28.42
C PRO A 81 3.41 -5.10 28.31
N TYR A 82 3.66 -3.88 27.84
CA TYR A 82 2.62 -2.86 27.68
C TYR A 82 1.78 -3.10 26.43
N VAL A 83 2.40 -3.58 25.35
CA VAL A 83 1.66 -4.02 24.16
C VAL A 83 0.75 -5.20 24.51
N LYS A 84 1.21 -6.13 25.38
CA LYS A 84 0.49 -7.36 25.77
C LYS A 84 -0.90 -7.15 26.40
N GLY A 85 -1.18 -5.94 26.86
CA GLY A 85 -2.51 -5.54 27.35
C GLY A 85 -2.77 -5.88 28.81
N GLY A 86 -3.92 -5.39 29.31
CA GLY A 86 -4.28 -5.46 30.73
C GLY A 86 -3.67 -4.34 31.60
N GLY A 87 -3.10 -3.33 30.95
CA GLY A 87 -2.52 -2.11 31.50
C GLY A 87 -1.52 -2.31 32.63
N ALA A 88 -1.35 -1.26 33.45
CA ALA A 88 -0.36 -1.20 34.52
C ALA A 88 -0.40 -2.39 35.50
N LYS A 89 -1.58 -3.02 35.69
CA LYS A 89 -1.74 -4.16 36.61
C LYS A 89 -1.20 -5.48 36.05
N LYS A 90 -1.49 -5.80 34.77
CA LYS A 90 -0.89 -6.98 34.13
C LYS A 90 0.59 -6.74 33.82
N TYR A 91 0.97 -5.51 33.49
CA TYR A 91 2.37 -5.07 33.38
C TYR A 91 3.16 -5.36 34.67
N GLU A 92 2.62 -4.97 35.84
CA GLU A 92 3.25 -5.26 37.13
C GLU A 92 3.36 -6.78 37.39
N ALA A 93 2.34 -7.56 37.02
CA ALA A 93 2.35 -9.01 37.17
C ALA A 93 3.36 -9.70 36.21
N GLU A 94 3.48 -9.21 34.97
CA GLU A 94 4.47 -9.69 34.00
C GLU A 94 5.89 -9.31 34.38
N LEU A 95 6.13 -8.08 34.85
CA LEU A 95 7.42 -7.69 35.43
C LEU A 95 7.79 -8.62 36.57
N LYS A 96 6.86 -8.89 37.50
CA LYS A 96 7.09 -9.84 38.60
C LYS A 96 7.43 -11.23 38.08
N ARG A 97 6.84 -11.70 36.98
CA ARG A 97 7.23 -12.99 36.35
C ARG A 97 8.60 -12.92 35.69
N MET A 98 8.89 -11.89 34.89
CA MET A 98 10.17 -11.75 34.17
C MET A 98 11.36 -11.69 35.12
N TYR A 99 11.17 -11.08 36.29
CA TYR A 99 12.19 -10.99 37.33
C TYR A 99 12.05 -12.08 38.40
N ASN A 100 11.21 -13.11 38.21
CA ASN A 100 10.96 -14.19 39.17
C ASN A 100 10.61 -13.67 40.60
N MET A 101 9.90 -12.56 40.74
CA MET A 101 9.43 -12.00 42.01
C MET A 101 8.10 -12.64 42.45
N ASP A 102 8.05 -13.97 42.52
CA ASP A 102 6.88 -14.78 42.85
C ASP A 102 6.67 -14.96 44.37
N GLY A 103 6.66 -13.87 45.15
CA GLY A 103 6.27 -13.91 46.57
C GLY A 103 7.14 -14.78 47.50
N SER A 104 8.17 -15.46 47.00
CA SER A 104 9.17 -16.19 47.76
C SER A 104 10.26 -15.23 48.24
N LEU A 105 10.59 -15.29 49.53
CA LEU A 105 11.58 -14.40 50.17
C LEU A 105 13.00 -14.51 49.56
N SER A 106 13.32 -15.60 48.84
CA SER A 106 14.63 -15.80 48.22
C SER A 106 14.71 -15.29 46.77
N SER A 107 13.61 -15.31 46.02
CA SER A 107 13.52 -14.87 44.62
C SER A 107 13.26 -13.36 44.50
N THR A 108 12.63 -12.77 45.52
CA THR A 108 12.35 -11.32 45.60
C THR A 108 13.62 -10.46 45.62
N ALA A 109 14.69 -10.91 46.29
CA ALA A 109 15.95 -10.16 46.36
C ALA A 109 16.72 -10.21 45.02
N GLY A 110 16.82 -11.37 44.38
CA GLY A 110 17.48 -11.52 43.08
C GLY A 110 16.70 -10.85 41.95
N GLY A 111 15.37 -10.95 41.97
CA GLY A 111 14.48 -10.29 41.03
C GLY A 111 14.47 -8.77 41.17
N PHE A 112 14.38 -8.25 42.40
CA PHE A 112 14.48 -6.82 42.65
C PHE A 112 15.87 -6.27 42.31
N GLN A 113 16.94 -7.02 42.60
CA GLN A 113 18.30 -6.63 42.24
C GLN A 113 18.51 -6.64 40.72
N ALA A 114 17.99 -7.62 39.99
CA ALA A 114 18.04 -7.66 38.53
C ALA A 114 17.19 -6.55 37.90
N MET A 115 15.97 -6.32 38.39
CA MET A 115 15.10 -5.21 37.95
C MET A 115 15.74 -3.85 38.24
N THR A 116 16.32 -3.69 39.43
CA THR A 116 17.04 -2.47 39.83
C THR A 116 18.31 -2.31 39.02
N GLN A 117 19.05 -3.38 38.72
CA GLN A 117 20.25 -3.32 37.88
C GLN A 117 19.91 -2.95 36.44
N ASP A 118 18.86 -3.53 35.86
CA ASP A 118 18.39 -3.18 34.52
C ASP A 118 17.86 -1.75 34.47
N LEU A 119 17.05 -1.35 35.46
CA LEU A 119 16.54 0.01 35.59
C LEU A 119 17.67 1.03 35.82
N LEU A 120 18.67 0.69 36.63
CA LEU A 120 19.86 1.53 36.83
C LEU A 120 20.74 1.55 35.58
N THR A 121 20.89 0.46 34.84
CA THR A 121 21.62 0.46 33.57
C THR A 121 20.91 1.36 32.56
N VAL A 122 19.58 1.27 32.47
CA VAL A 122 18.74 2.15 31.64
C VAL A 122 18.89 3.62 32.07
N LEU A 123 18.74 3.92 33.36
CA LEU A 123 18.75 5.30 33.87
C LEU A 123 20.14 5.94 33.94
N ASN A 124 21.21 5.15 34.02
CA ASN A 124 22.59 5.63 34.19
C ASN A 124 23.35 5.72 32.87
N ASP A 125 23.07 4.83 31.90
CA ASP A 125 23.73 4.84 30.58
C ASP A 125 22.95 5.62 29.51
N ILE A 126 21.66 5.91 29.72
CA ILE A 126 20.82 6.61 28.75
C ILE A 126 20.16 7.81 29.44
N PRO A 127 20.56 9.06 29.13
CA PRO A 127 19.95 10.23 29.74
C PRO A 127 18.57 10.46 29.11
N PHE A 128 17.52 9.92 29.72
CA PHE A 128 16.15 10.20 29.32
C PHE A 128 15.74 11.63 29.72
N SER A 129 15.16 12.36 28.77
CA SER A 129 14.47 13.61 29.05
C SER A 129 12.98 13.39 28.83
N ILE A 130 12.12 13.79 29.76
CA ILE A 130 10.67 13.71 29.54
C ILE A 130 10.17 15.14 29.36
N PRO A 131 9.82 15.55 28.13
CA PRO A 131 9.23 16.86 27.91
C PRO A 131 7.97 17.07 28.78
N PRO A 132 7.72 18.27 29.30
CA PRO A 132 6.59 18.52 30.20
C PRO A 132 5.22 18.14 29.61
N TYR A 133 5.01 18.32 28.30
CA TYR A 133 3.78 17.92 27.62
C TYR A 133 3.64 16.39 27.54
N PHE A 134 4.75 15.66 27.41
CA PHE A 134 4.77 14.20 27.38
C PHE A 134 4.35 13.60 28.72
N ALA A 135 4.75 14.23 29.83
CA ALA A 135 4.28 13.83 31.16
C ALA A 135 2.75 14.03 31.34
N LEU A 136 2.19 15.09 30.75
CA LEU A 136 0.74 15.32 30.76
C LEU A 136 0.00 14.30 29.89
N LEU A 137 0.56 13.97 28.73
CA LEU A 137 0.05 12.94 27.83
C LEU A 137 0.09 11.55 28.48
N GLY A 138 1.22 11.15 29.04
CA GLY A 138 1.38 9.88 29.73
C GLY A 138 0.36 9.71 30.86
N ARG A 139 0.16 10.75 31.67
CA ARG A 139 -0.89 10.74 32.71
C ARG A 139 -2.29 10.56 32.13
N ALA A 140 -2.60 11.25 31.03
CA ALA A 140 -3.90 11.15 30.38
C ALA A 140 -4.14 9.75 29.81
N VAL A 141 -3.13 9.17 29.15
CA VAL A 141 -3.17 7.83 28.56
C VAL A 141 -3.37 6.77 29.64
N VAL A 142 -2.56 6.78 30.71
CA VAL A 142 -2.70 5.81 31.82
C VAL A 142 -4.08 5.89 32.47
N THR A 143 -4.63 7.10 32.60
CA THR A 143 -5.97 7.28 33.18
C THR A 143 -7.06 6.75 32.24
N LEU A 144 -6.98 7.05 30.94
CA LEU A 144 -7.93 6.54 29.94
C LEU A 144 -7.86 5.02 29.80
N GLU A 145 -6.66 4.45 29.80
CA GLU A 145 -6.46 3.00 29.78
C GLU A 145 -7.05 2.36 31.04
N GLY A 146 -6.81 2.95 32.21
CA GLY A 146 -7.41 2.49 33.47
C GLY A 146 -8.95 2.47 33.40
N ILE A 147 -9.56 3.48 32.78
CA ILE A 147 -11.01 3.53 32.55
C ILE A 147 -11.46 2.45 31.57
N ALA A 148 -10.74 2.26 30.46
CA ALA A 148 -11.05 1.25 29.45
C ALA A 148 -11.00 -0.17 30.05
N LEU A 149 -10.03 -0.43 30.93
CA LEU A 149 -9.86 -1.72 31.62
C LEU A 149 -11.00 -2.05 32.59
N LEU A 150 -11.74 -1.06 33.08
CA LEU A 150 -12.96 -1.30 33.86
C LEU A 150 -14.08 -1.89 32.98
N GLY A 151 -14.12 -1.50 31.70
CA GLY A 151 -15.09 -2.00 30.73
C GLY A 151 -14.67 -3.30 30.04
N ASN A 152 -13.38 -3.41 29.71
CA ASN A 152 -12.77 -4.58 29.08
C ASN A 152 -11.43 -4.92 29.78
N PRO A 153 -11.38 -5.96 30.64
CA PRO A 153 -10.15 -6.35 31.35
C PRO A 153 -8.98 -6.76 30.43
N ASP A 154 -9.26 -7.09 29.17
CA ASP A 154 -8.28 -7.48 28.15
C ASP A 154 -8.04 -6.35 27.13
N TYR A 155 -8.38 -5.11 27.47
CA TYR A 155 -8.11 -3.94 26.64
C TYR A 155 -6.60 -3.81 26.33
N LYS A 156 -6.30 -3.70 25.04
CA LYS A 156 -4.95 -3.51 24.49
C LYS A 156 -4.90 -2.14 23.81
N LEU A 157 -4.36 -1.12 24.50
CA LEU A 157 -4.38 0.27 24.02
C LEU A 157 -3.79 0.43 22.62
N VAL A 158 -2.65 -0.20 22.35
CA VAL A 158 -1.95 -0.10 21.05
C VAL A 158 -2.81 -0.65 19.92
N MET A 159 -3.41 -1.83 20.12
CA MET A 159 -4.27 -2.47 19.11
C MET A 159 -5.55 -1.68 18.84
N GLU A 160 -6.13 -1.08 19.89
CA GLU A 160 -7.34 -0.27 19.79
C GLU A 160 -7.07 1.11 19.15
N ALA A 161 -5.83 1.61 19.28
CA ALA A 161 -5.39 2.84 18.61
C ALA A 161 -5.07 2.62 17.13
N TYR A 162 -4.66 1.40 16.74
CA TYR A 162 -4.20 1.11 15.38
C TYR A 162 -5.25 1.43 14.29
N PRO A 163 -6.54 1.06 14.40
CA PRO A 163 -7.58 1.49 13.45
C PRO A 163 -7.69 3.00 13.28
N PHE A 164 -7.51 3.75 14.36
CA PHE A 164 -7.53 5.21 14.31
C PHE A 164 -6.31 5.74 13.55
N VAL A 165 -5.12 5.22 13.84
CA VAL A 165 -3.88 5.56 13.13
C VAL A 165 -3.99 5.20 11.64
N ALA A 166 -4.49 4.02 11.32
CA ALA A 166 -4.71 3.58 9.95
C ALA A 166 -5.61 4.56 9.20
N ARG A 167 -6.81 4.86 9.72
CA ARG A 167 -7.70 5.86 9.12
C ARG A 167 -7.05 7.22 8.95
N LYS A 168 -6.22 7.63 9.92
CA LYS A 168 -5.52 8.91 9.87
C LYS A 168 -4.51 8.95 8.72
N LEU A 169 -3.69 7.92 8.58
CA LEU A 169 -2.71 7.81 7.49
C LEU A 169 -3.37 7.72 6.11
N LEU A 170 -4.45 6.94 5.97
CA LEU A 170 -5.16 6.78 4.69
C LEU A 170 -5.87 8.07 4.24
N ARG A 171 -6.18 8.96 5.20
CA ARG A 171 -6.91 10.21 4.96
C ARG A 171 -6.01 11.42 4.72
N GLU A 172 -4.91 11.52 5.44
CA GLU A 172 -4.12 12.76 5.50
C GLU A 172 -3.02 12.81 4.42
N ASP A 173 -2.96 13.92 3.68
CA ASP A 173 -1.97 14.16 2.60
C ASP A 173 -0.69 14.87 3.10
N ARG A 174 -0.48 14.96 4.41
CA ARG A 174 0.68 15.68 4.97
C ARG A 174 1.96 14.89 4.68
N PRO A 175 3.10 15.56 4.41
CA PRO A 175 4.35 14.85 4.05
C PRO A 175 4.83 13.84 5.09
N ALA A 176 4.57 14.08 6.37
CA ALA A 176 4.90 13.12 7.44
C ALA A 176 3.98 11.89 7.40
N ALA A 177 2.66 12.08 7.27
CA ALA A 177 1.69 10.99 7.17
C ALA A 177 1.90 10.15 5.90
N GLN A 178 2.25 10.78 4.78
CA GLN A 178 2.56 10.06 3.54
C GLN A 178 3.84 9.23 3.65
N ARG A 179 4.89 9.75 4.32
CA ARG A 179 6.11 8.98 4.60
C ARG A 179 5.82 7.77 5.48
N ALA A 180 5.07 7.96 6.56
CA ALA A 180 4.66 6.87 7.44
C ALA A 180 3.80 5.81 6.71
N LEU A 181 2.89 6.25 5.85
CA LEU A 181 2.10 5.34 5.01
C LEU A 181 3.00 4.54 4.05
N GLN A 182 4.01 5.17 3.46
CA GLN A 182 4.98 4.48 2.59
C GLN A 182 5.86 3.51 3.38
N GLU A 183 6.34 3.88 4.56
CA GLU A 183 7.14 3.00 5.43
C GLU A 183 6.37 1.74 5.82
N VAL A 184 5.06 1.86 6.07
CA VAL A 184 4.20 0.71 6.34
C VAL A 184 4.01 -0.13 5.09
N LEU A 185 3.63 0.50 3.97
CA LEU A 185 3.16 -0.21 2.78
C LEU A 185 4.28 -0.77 1.91
N TYR A 186 5.48 -0.20 1.96
CA TYR A 186 6.56 -0.57 1.06
C TYR A 186 7.65 -1.36 1.79
N ALA A 187 8.30 -2.25 1.05
CA ALA A 187 9.54 -2.87 1.48
C ALA A 187 10.72 -2.41 0.62
N SER A 188 11.86 -2.22 1.27
CA SER A 188 13.13 -1.95 0.60
C SER A 188 13.56 -3.19 -0.17
N THR A 189 13.92 -2.99 -1.44
CA THR A 189 14.54 -4.02 -2.27
C THR A 189 16.06 -3.96 -2.13
N GLN A 190 16.74 -5.08 -2.38
CA GLN A 190 18.21 -5.14 -2.38
C GLN A 190 18.86 -4.23 -3.45
N GLY A 191 18.08 -3.68 -4.39
CA GLY A 191 18.54 -2.76 -5.44
C GLY A 191 18.37 -1.27 -5.11
N GLY A 192 17.86 -0.90 -3.94
CA GLY A 192 17.62 0.50 -3.55
C GLY A 192 16.27 1.08 -4.00
N GLY A 193 15.40 0.28 -4.62
CA GLY A 193 14.00 0.63 -4.88
C GLY A 193 13.06 0.17 -3.76
N SER A 194 11.85 0.75 -3.69
CA SER A 194 10.78 0.37 -2.76
C SER A 194 9.62 -0.28 -3.51
N ILE A 195 9.11 -1.40 -3.01
CA ILE A 195 7.99 -2.13 -3.63
C ILE A 195 6.78 -2.13 -2.70
N LEU A 196 5.60 -1.83 -3.26
CA LEU A 196 4.32 -1.89 -2.54
C LEU A 196 3.97 -3.34 -2.19
N GLN A 197 3.73 -3.61 -0.91
CA GLN A 197 3.32 -4.91 -0.42
C GLN A 197 1.79 -5.02 -0.36
N GLY A 198 1.23 -5.88 -1.21
CA GLY A 198 -0.19 -6.19 -1.26
C GLY A 198 -0.82 -6.57 0.07
N GLN A 199 -0.12 -7.43 0.79
CA GLN A 199 -0.59 -7.96 2.05
C GLN A 199 -0.66 -6.88 3.14
N ARG A 200 0.35 -6.03 3.24
CA ARG A 200 0.35 -4.90 4.18
C ARG A 200 -0.75 -3.89 3.84
N LEU A 201 -0.98 -3.63 2.55
CA LEU A 201 -2.10 -2.80 2.09
C LEU A 201 -3.44 -3.38 2.54
N ALA A 202 -3.63 -4.68 2.33
CA ALA A 202 -4.85 -5.38 2.72
C ALA A 202 -5.06 -5.35 4.25
N VAL A 203 -4.02 -5.59 5.05
CA VAL A 203 -4.11 -5.50 6.52
C VAL A 203 -4.41 -4.07 6.97
N MET A 204 -3.80 -3.07 6.35
CA MET A 204 -4.04 -1.66 6.66
C MET A 204 -5.48 -1.23 6.36
N LEU A 205 -6.03 -1.66 5.21
CA LEU A 205 -7.42 -1.42 4.84
C LEU A 205 -8.40 -2.08 5.82
N ASN A 206 -8.17 -3.35 6.15
CA ASN A 206 -8.95 -4.08 7.15
C ASN A 206 -8.93 -3.36 8.51
N SER A 207 -7.74 -2.98 8.95
CA SER A 207 -7.54 -2.23 10.21
C SER A 207 -8.28 -0.91 10.21
N ALA A 208 -8.24 -0.16 9.10
CA ALA A 208 -8.94 1.11 8.98
C ALA A 208 -10.48 0.95 9.06
N MET A 209 -11.01 -0.15 8.53
CA MET A 209 -12.42 -0.56 8.66
C MET A 209 -12.78 -1.09 10.06
N GLY A 210 -11.81 -1.20 10.98
CA GLY A 210 -12.02 -1.73 12.32
C GLY A 210 -12.05 -3.25 12.38
N ILE A 211 -11.69 -3.92 11.28
CA ILE A 211 -11.52 -5.37 11.19
C ILE A 211 -10.05 -5.65 11.52
N VAL A 212 -9.77 -5.79 12.80
CA VAL A 212 -8.43 -6.19 13.29
C VAL A 212 -8.48 -7.67 13.63
N ALA A 213 -7.47 -8.42 13.20
CA ALA A 213 -7.33 -9.83 13.58
C ALA A 213 -7.38 -9.93 15.11
N ARG A 214 -8.37 -10.65 15.64
CA ARG A 214 -8.40 -11.04 17.05
C ARG A 214 -7.50 -12.25 17.24
N SER A 215 -6.22 -12.10 16.93
CA SER A 215 -5.24 -13.11 17.31
C SER A 215 -5.03 -13.05 18.83
N GLU A 216 -4.68 -14.19 19.43
CA GLU A 216 -4.18 -14.21 20.82
C GLU A 216 -2.91 -13.34 20.95
N ASP A 217 -2.21 -13.17 19.84
CA ASP A 217 -1.09 -12.28 19.69
C ASP A 217 -1.46 -10.80 19.89
N VAL A 218 -0.42 -10.08 20.24
CA VAL A 218 -0.48 -8.77 20.89
C VAL A 218 -0.12 -7.64 19.94
N PHE A 219 0.37 -8.00 18.77
CA PHE A 219 0.94 -7.13 17.77
C PHE A 219 0.10 -7.20 16.51
N VAL A 220 0.13 -6.12 15.72
CA VAL A 220 -0.50 -6.13 14.40
C VAL A 220 0.45 -6.86 13.48
N ASP A 221 0.11 -8.08 13.11
CA ASP A 221 0.83 -8.77 12.05
C ASP A 221 0.37 -8.20 10.70
N LEU A 222 1.22 -7.36 10.09
CA LEU A 222 0.98 -6.81 8.75
C LEU A 222 1.10 -7.87 7.64
N GLU A 223 1.55 -9.06 7.98
CA GLU A 223 1.77 -10.20 7.09
C GLU A 223 0.76 -11.33 7.32
N THR A 224 -0.25 -11.17 8.18
CA THR A 224 -1.43 -12.04 8.19
C THR A 224 -2.72 -11.28 8.02
N LEU A 225 -3.56 -11.77 7.10
CA LEU A 225 -4.93 -11.30 6.95
C LEU A 225 -5.80 -11.83 8.10
N PRO A 226 -6.72 -11.01 8.63
CA PRO A 226 -7.71 -11.49 9.59
C PRO A 226 -8.62 -12.55 8.96
N GLU A 227 -9.13 -13.49 9.77
CA GLU A 227 -10.08 -14.51 9.33
C GLU A 227 -11.37 -13.89 8.78
N ASP A 228 -11.82 -12.78 9.38
CA ASP A 228 -12.96 -11.98 8.95
C ASP A 228 -12.58 -10.85 7.98
N ALA A 229 -11.59 -11.07 7.10
CA ALA A 229 -11.13 -10.05 6.16
C ALA A 229 -12.29 -9.48 5.32
N ALA A 230 -12.25 -8.16 5.12
CA ALA A 230 -13.20 -7.45 4.30
C ALA A 230 -13.20 -8.01 2.88
N SER A 231 -14.41 -8.15 2.32
CA SER A 231 -14.53 -8.53 0.92
C SER A 231 -13.92 -7.47 0.00
N LEU A 232 -13.59 -7.86 -1.23
CA LEU A 232 -13.11 -6.95 -2.26
C LEU A 232 -14.08 -5.77 -2.48
N GLU A 233 -15.38 -6.05 -2.45
CA GLU A 233 -16.44 -5.03 -2.53
C GLU A 233 -16.33 -4.01 -1.39
N GLN A 234 -16.17 -4.47 -0.14
CA GLN A 234 -16.06 -3.58 1.03
C GLN A 234 -14.80 -2.73 0.96
N SER A 235 -13.68 -3.34 0.60
CA SER A 235 -12.39 -2.66 0.43
C SER A 235 -12.45 -1.60 -0.68
N LEU A 236 -13.08 -1.93 -1.82
CA LEU A 236 -13.27 -1.00 -2.93
C LEU A 236 -14.19 0.16 -2.54
N LYS A 237 -15.30 -0.11 -1.85
CA LYS A 237 -16.20 0.93 -1.32
C LYS A 237 -15.46 1.86 -0.38
N TYR A 238 -14.66 1.32 0.55
CA TYR A 238 -13.86 2.13 1.48
C TYR A 238 -12.84 2.99 0.73
N LEU A 239 -12.14 2.45 -0.26
CA LEU A 239 -11.18 3.19 -1.08
C LEU A 239 -11.83 4.39 -1.80
N MET A 240 -13.10 4.29 -2.19
CA MET A 240 -13.83 5.39 -2.85
C MET A 240 -14.29 6.48 -1.87
N GLN A 241 -14.21 6.25 -0.55
CA GLN A 241 -14.59 7.24 0.45
C GLN A 241 -13.58 8.40 0.56
N PRO A 242 -14.00 9.61 0.94
CA PRO A 242 -13.08 10.73 1.20
C PRO A 242 -11.97 10.41 2.20
N GLU A 243 -12.24 9.51 3.15
CA GLU A 243 -11.32 9.04 4.18
C GLU A 243 -10.12 8.27 3.64
N ALA A 244 -10.17 7.79 2.38
CA ALA A 244 -9.06 7.07 1.74
C ALA A 244 -8.36 7.90 0.65
N ALA A 245 -8.48 9.23 0.68
CA ALA A 245 -7.94 10.11 -0.36
C ALA A 245 -6.42 9.99 -0.54
N SER A 246 -5.65 9.98 0.56
CA SER A 246 -4.19 9.86 0.52
C SER A 246 -3.78 8.50 -0.04
N LEU A 247 -4.46 7.42 0.38
CA LEU A 247 -4.25 6.09 -0.17
C LEU A 247 -4.56 6.03 -1.68
N ARG A 248 -5.69 6.60 -2.13
CA ARG A 248 -6.01 6.64 -3.56
C ARG A 248 -4.94 7.35 -4.37
N ASN A 249 -4.40 8.47 -3.87
CA ASN A 249 -3.35 9.20 -4.56
C ASN A 249 -2.07 8.37 -4.69
N LEU A 250 -1.72 7.60 -3.66
CA LEU A 250 -0.61 6.66 -3.67
C LEU A 250 -0.85 5.53 -4.68
N LEU A 251 -2.00 4.86 -4.60
CA LEU A 251 -2.37 3.78 -5.52
C LEU A 251 -2.53 4.26 -6.97
N GLU A 252 -2.91 5.52 -7.21
CA GLU A 252 -2.97 6.11 -8.55
C GLU A 252 -1.58 6.14 -9.20
N ARG A 253 -0.51 6.43 -8.43
CA ARG A 253 0.87 6.41 -8.93
C ARG A 253 1.34 5.00 -9.25
N GLU A 254 1.01 4.05 -8.38
CA GLU A 254 1.36 2.64 -8.59
C GLU A 254 0.60 2.04 -9.77
N ALA A 255 -0.68 2.38 -9.91
CA ALA A 255 -1.50 1.98 -11.05
C ALA A 255 -0.98 2.56 -12.37
N GLU A 256 -0.43 3.78 -12.36
CA GLU A 256 0.22 4.39 -13.52
C GLU A 256 1.47 3.61 -13.96
N THR A 257 2.32 3.21 -13.01
CA THR A 257 3.48 2.36 -13.28
C THR A 257 3.04 0.99 -13.80
N ALA A 258 2.10 0.35 -13.10
CA ALA A 258 1.56 -0.96 -13.48
C ALA A 258 0.96 -0.96 -14.89
N ALA A 259 0.05 -0.04 -15.17
CA ALA A 259 -0.61 0.07 -16.47
C ALA A 259 0.38 0.34 -17.61
N ASP A 260 1.41 1.13 -17.36
CA ASP A 260 2.48 1.37 -18.35
C ASP A 260 3.32 0.11 -18.60
N LEU A 261 3.70 -0.64 -17.57
CA LEU A 261 4.42 -1.91 -17.77
C LEU A 261 3.58 -2.94 -18.53
N LEU A 262 2.31 -3.09 -18.16
CA LEU A 262 1.37 -3.97 -18.84
C LEU A 262 1.23 -3.57 -20.31
N LEU A 263 1.04 -2.27 -20.60
CA LEU A 263 0.95 -1.77 -21.97
C LEU A 263 2.20 -2.11 -22.78
N ARG A 264 3.40 -1.89 -22.24
CA ARG A 264 4.66 -2.20 -22.92
C ARG A 264 4.78 -3.71 -23.22
N GLN A 265 4.44 -4.55 -22.26
CA GLN A 265 4.47 -6.01 -22.43
C GLN A 265 3.46 -6.46 -23.49
N SER A 266 2.23 -5.93 -23.44
CA SER A 266 1.19 -6.20 -24.44
C SER A 266 1.66 -5.80 -25.84
N ILE A 267 2.22 -4.59 -26.01
CA ILE A 267 2.74 -4.16 -27.31
C ILE A 267 3.85 -5.12 -27.80
N ARG A 268 4.81 -5.50 -26.96
CA ARG A 268 5.89 -6.43 -27.35
C ARG A 268 5.38 -7.81 -27.73
N LYS A 269 4.51 -8.41 -26.92
CA LYS A 269 3.91 -9.72 -27.19
C LYS A 269 3.05 -9.66 -28.46
N GLY A 270 2.22 -8.64 -28.62
CA GLY A 270 1.34 -8.44 -29.79
C GLY A 270 2.13 -8.29 -31.08
N VAL A 271 3.14 -7.41 -31.11
CA VAL A 271 4.02 -7.24 -32.27
C VAL A 271 4.73 -8.55 -32.61
N THR A 272 5.27 -9.26 -31.60
CA THR A 272 5.95 -10.55 -31.83
C THR A 272 5.02 -11.59 -32.45
N ARG A 273 3.77 -11.70 -31.98
CA ARG A 273 2.76 -12.63 -32.55
C ARG A 273 2.41 -12.27 -34.00
N ILE A 274 2.17 -10.99 -34.30
CA ILE A 274 1.88 -10.53 -35.67
C ILE A 274 3.00 -10.92 -36.63
N PHE A 275 4.25 -10.65 -36.26
CA PHE A 275 5.40 -10.99 -37.11
C PHE A 275 5.68 -12.49 -37.18
N ALA A 276 5.31 -13.28 -36.17
CA ALA A 276 5.42 -14.74 -36.20
C ALA A 276 4.42 -15.39 -37.16
N GLN A 277 3.25 -14.77 -37.36
CA GLN A 277 2.20 -15.24 -38.28
C GLN A 277 2.45 -14.85 -39.75
N LEU A 278 3.39 -13.94 -40.01
CA LEU A 278 3.74 -13.59 -41.39
C LEU A 278 4.33 -14.82 -42.11
N PRO A 279 3.88 -15.12 -43.34
CA PRO A 279 4.36 -16.27 -44.09
C PRO A 279 5.86 -16.13 -44.32
N LYS A 280 6.63 -17.07 -43.74
CA LYS A 280 8.07 -17.14 -43.99
C LYS A 280 8.30 -17.69 -45.40
N PRO A 281 9.23 -17.11 -46.16
CA PRO A 281 9.60 -17.63 -47.46
C PRO A 281 10.05 -19.09 -47.30
N PRO A 282 9.63 -20.00 -48.19
CA PRO A 282 9.94 -21.41 -48.01
C PRO A 282 11.45 -21.65 -48.12
N ALA A 283 11.97 -22.50 -47.23
CA ALA A 283 13.41 -22.69 -47.00
C ALA A 283 14.21 -23.22 -48.21
N TRP A 284 13.53 -23.66 -49.28
CA TRP A 284 14.16 -24.13 -50.52
C TRP A 284 14.57 -22.98 -51.45
N LEU A 285 14.12 -21.73 -51.20
CA LEU A 285 14.55 -20.59 -51.98
C LEU A 285 16.02 -20.23 -51.65
N PRO A 286 16.91 -20.10 -52.64
CA PRO A 286 18.34 -19.85 -52.42
C PRO A 286 18.66 -18.50 -51.76
N PHE A 287 17.66 -17.60 -51.68
CA PHE A 287 17.75 -16.29 -51.03
C PHE A 287 16.89 -16.18 -49.75
N ALA A 288 16.29 -17.28 -49.27
CA ALA A 288 15.42 -17.27 -48.08
C ALA A 288 16.13 -16.76 -46.82
N SER A 289 17.43 -17.05 -46.67
CA SER A 289 18.27 -16.58 -45.56
C SER A 289 18.80 -15.16 -45.72
N SER A 290 18.64 -14.56 -46.92
CA SER A 290 19.11 -13.20 -47.23
C SER A 290 17.99 -12.15 -47.25
N LEU A 291 16.75 -12.56 -47.01
CA LEU A 291 15.63 -11.62 -46.91
C LEU A 291 15.72 -10.86 -45.58
N PRO A 292 15.64 -9.51 -45.61
CA PRO A 292 15.67 -8.71 -44.40
C PRO A 292 14.48 -9.06 -43.50
N ASN A 293 14.70 -9.02 -42.19
CA ASN A 293 13.65 -9.28 -41.21
C ASN A 293 12.53 -8.25 -41.42
N PRO A 294 11.25 -8.65 -41.57
CA PRO A 294 10.16 -7.71 -41.83
C PRO A 294 10.03 -6.59 -40.78
N GLN A 295 10.55 -6.82 -39.56
CA GLN A 295 10.58 -5.83 -38.47
C GLN A 295 11.56 -4.68 -38.71
N ASP A 296 12.58 -4.89 -39.55
CA ASP A 296 13.63 -3.90 -39.82
C ASP A 296 13.34 -3.06 -41.07
N ILE A 297 12.30 -3.41 -41.83
CA ILE A 297 11.91 -2.70 -43.05
C ILE A 297 11.23 -1.39 -42.66
N SER A 298 11.84 -0.26 -43.04
CA SER A 298 11.25 1.07 -42.82
C SER A 298 10.09 1.33 -43.78
N GLY A 299 8.99 1.86 -43.26
CA GLY A 299 7.81 2.19 -44.03
C GLY A 299 7.03 3.37 -43.44
N PRO A 300 6.00 3.85 -44.16
CA PRO A 300 5.11 4.87 -43.62
C PRO A 300 4.30 4.30 -42.45
N VAL A 301 4.36 4.97 -41.31
CA VAL A 301 3.62 4.66 -40.10
C VAL A 301 2.94 5.91 -39.57
N LEU A 302 1.72 5.78 -39.06
CA LEU A 302 1.00 6.84 -38.39
C LEU A 302 1.24 6.72 -36.89
N LEU A 303 1.82 7.74 -36.28
CA LEU A 303 2.14 7.74 -34.85
C LEU A 303 1.29 8.78 -34.09
N PRO A 304 0.78 8.44 -32.90
CA PRO A 304 0.05 9.39 -32.08
C PRO A 304 0.98 10.47 -31.50
N VAL A 305 0.42 11.64 -31.23
CA VAL A 305 1.09 12.76 -30.58
C VAL A 305 0.20 13.28 -29.47
N SER A 306 0.79 13.53 -28.29
CA SER A 306 0.04 14.06 -27.16
C SER A 306 -0.59 15.41 -27.49
N GLY A 307 -1.88 15.58 -27.14
CA GLY A 307 -2.63 16.82 -27.38
C GLY A 307 -3.10 17.04 -28.82
N SER A 308 -2.84 16.12 -29.75
CA SER A 308 -3.32 16.16 -31.13
C SER A 308 -4.26 14.99 -31.40
N SER A 309 -5.43 15.27 -31.98
CA SER A 309 -6.35 14.23 -32.47
C SER A 309 -5.91 13.63 -33.82
N THR A 310 -4.96 14.29 -34.49
CA THR A 310 -4.43 13.84 -35.78
C THR A 310 -3.07 13.16 -35.61
N PRO A 311 -2.91 11.90 -36.01
CA PRO A 311 -1.62 11.21 -35.97
C PRO A 311 -0.66 11.81 -37.01
N VAL A 312 0.63 11.74 -36.72
CA VAL A 312 1.68 12.26 -37.59
C VAL A 312 2.20 11.13 -38.49
N PRO A 313 2.23 11.32 -39.82
CA PRO A 313 2.88 10.38 -40.72
C PRO A 313 4.40 10.46 -40.54
N THR A 314 5.03 9.32 -40.30
CA THR A 314 6.48 9.18 -40.11
C THR A 314 6.98 7.99 -40.91
N PHE A 315 8.26 8.00 -41.27
CA PHE A 315 8.92 6.87 -41.91
C PHE A 315 9.84 6.19 -40.89
N ALA A 316 9.45 5.00 -40.42
CA ALA A 316 10.19 4.25 -39.40
C ALA A 316 10.00 2.74 -39.58
N SER A 317 10.92 1.93 -39.04
CA SER A 317 10.73 0.48 -39.01
C SER A 317 9.86 0.05 -37.82
N PRO A 318 9.11 -1.06 -37.93
CA PRO A 318 8.37 -1.63 -36.80
C PRO A 318 9.23 -1.87 -35.56
N ALA A 319 10.48 -2.31 -35.73
CA ALA A 319 11.42 -2.50 -34.63
C ALA A 319 11.80 -1.17 -33.94
N GLN A 320 12.04 -0.10 -34.71
CA GLN A 320 12.31 1.24 -34.15
C GLN A 320 11.13 1.79 -33.37
N VAL A 321 9.91 1.65 -33.92
CA VAL A 321 8.69 2.05 -33.22
C VAL A 321 8.53 1.22 -31.96
N LEU A 322 8.73 -0.10 -32.02
CA LEU A 322 8.59 -0.99 -30.86
C LEU A 322 9.56 -0.64 -29.73
N GLU A 323 10.84 -0.44 -30.03
CA GLU A 323 11.85 -0.13 -29.03
C GLU A 323 11.62 1.24 -28.36
N LEU A 324 11.07 2.21 -29.09
CA LEU A 324 10.69 3.50 -28.52
C LEU A 324 9.37 3.42 -27.75
N ALA A 325 8.29 2.90 -28.34
CA ALA A 325 6.97 2.88 -27.71
C ALA A 325 6.93 1.97 -26.47
N ALA A 326 7.63 0.84 -26.53
CA ALA A 326 7.66 -0.18 -25.49
C ALA A 326 9.09 -0.64 -25.21
N PRO A 327 9.95 0.15 -24.53
CA PRO A 327 11.29 -0.28 -24.16
C PRO A 327 11.26 -1.53 -23.26
N LYS A 328 12.35 -2.30 -23.26
CA LYS A 328 12.48 -3.48 -22.38
C LYS A 328 12.40 -3.04 -20.92
N LEU A 329 11.81 -3.89 -20.08
CA LEU A 329 11.73 -3.62 -18.65
C LEU A 329 13.14 -3.59 -18.06
N SER A 330 13.38 -2.62 -17.20
CA SER A 330 14.54 -2.61 -16.31
C SER A 330 14.35 -3.67 -15.22
N ARG A 331 15.45 -4.03 -14.54
CA ARG A 331 15.40 -4.98 -13.41
C ARG A 331 14.45 -4.53 -12.29
N GLU A 332 14.37 -3.23 -12.03
CA GLU A 332 13.45 -2.67 -11.02
C GLU A 332 11.99 -2.81 -11.45
N GLU A 333 11.69 -2.55 -12.73
CA GLU A 333 10.35 -2.72 -13.28
C GLU A 333 9.92 -4.19 -13.36
N GLU A 334 10.85 -5.12 -13.59
CA GLU A 334 10.59 -6.57 -13.50
C GLU A 334 10.23 -6.98 -12.07
N LEU A 335 10.97 -6.51 -11.07
CA LEU A 335 10.67 -6.76 -9.65
C LEU A 335 9.31 -6.16 -9.26
N PHE A 336 9.00 -4.96 -9.77
CA PHE A 336 7.70 -4.34 -9.59
C PHE A 336 6.58 -5.17 -10.24
N ALA A 337 6.77 -5.66 -11.47
CA ALA A 337 5.77 -6.51 -12.14
C ALA A 337 5.48 -7.79 -11.36
N ILE A 338 6.50 -8.41 -10.76
CA ILE A 338 6.33 -9.56 -9.85
C ILE A 338 5.48 -9.16 -8.62
N SER A 339 5.76 -7.99 -8.04
CA SER A 339 5.03 -7.51 -6.86
C SER A 339 3.55 -7.18 -7.10
N LEU A 340 3.17 -6.84 -8.34
CA LEU A 340 1.75 -6.69 -8.71
C LEU A 340 0.99 -7.99 -8.52
N GLY A 341 1.69 -9.12 -8.67
CA GLY A 341 1.18 -10.43 -8.37
C GLY A 341 0.93 -10.70 -6.90
N ASP A 342 1.89 -10.34 -6.07
CA ASP A 342 1.73 -10.38 -4.62
C ASP A 342 0.61 -9.43 -4.15
N LEU A 343 0.44 -8.30 -4.85
CA LEU A 343 -0.66 -7.35 -4.64
C LEU A 343 -2.02 -7.98 -4.94
N ALA A 344 -2.15 -8.60 -6.12
CA ALA A 344 -3.32 -9.37 -6.47
C ALA A 344 -3.60 -10.48 -5.44
N ALA A 345 -2.56 -11.17 -4.96
CA ALA A 345 -2.67 -12.26 -3.98
C ALA A 345 -3.15 -11.77 -2.62
N GLY A 346 -2.63 -10.64 -2.16
CA GLY A 346 -3.02 -10.05 -0.89
C GLY A 346 -4.44 -9.51 -0.88
N LEU A 347 -4.97 -9.05 -2.02
CA LEU A 347 -6.29 -8.41 -2.10
C LEU A 347 -7.42 -9.32 -2.57
N VAL A 348 -7.13 -10.24 -3.49
CA VAL A 348 -8.14 -11.09 -4.16
C VAL A 348 -7.97 -12.57 -3.78
N GLY A 349 -6.89 -12.93 -3.09
CA GLY A 349 -6.58 -14.30 -2.67
C GLY A 349 -5.56 -15.00 -3.58
N LYS A 350 -4.87 -16.02 -3.06
CA LYS A 350 -3.77 -16.72 -3.75
C LYS A 350 -4.22 -17.43 -5.04
N ASP A 351 -5.42 -17.99 -5.04
CA ASP A 351 -5.97 -18.69 -6.20
C ASP A 351 -6.29 -17.70 -7.32
N ALA A 352 -6.89 -16.55 -7.00
CA ALA A 352 -7.15 -15.45 -7.94
C ALA A 352 -5.88 -14.74 -8.43
N ALA A 353 -4.82 -14.69 -7.61
CA ALA A 353 -3.58 -14.04 -8.02
C ALA A 353 -2.74 -14.86 -8.97
N THR A 354 -2.82 -16.18 -8.88
CA THR A 354 -2.21 -17.09 -9.87
C THR A 354 -2.82 -16.84 -11.26
N VAL A 355 -4.09 -16.42 -11.31
CA VAL A 355 -4.80 -16.02 -12.53
C VAL A 355 -4.39 -14.62 -13.01
N LEU A 356 -4.32 -13.64 -12.10
CA LEU A 356 -3.91 -12.26 -12.40
C LEU A 356 -2.42 -12.13 -12.79
N THR A 357 -1.57 -13.06 -12.33
CA THR A 357 -0.14 -13.13 -12.66
C THR A 357 0.20 -14.12 -13.75
N GLY A 358 -0.70 -15.04 -14.05
CA GLY A 358 -0.56 -15.97 -15.15
C GLY A 358 -0.54 -15.24 -16.50
N ASP A 359 -0.04 -15.91 -17.53
CA ASP A 359 -0.03 -15.39 -18.91
C ASP A 359 -1.43 -15.02 -19.42
N ALA A 360 -2.50 -15.52 -18.78
CA ALA A 360 -3.91 -15.28 -19.11
C ALA A 360 -4.37 -13.82 -18.93
N PHE A 361 -3.98 -13.12 -17.86
CA PHE A 361 -4.33 -11.70 -17.68
C PHE A 361 -3.45 -10.74 -18.51
N LEU A 362 -2.36 -11.27 -19.06
CA LEU A 362 -1.43 -10.57 -19.94
C LEU A 362 -1.70 -10.85 -21.42
N GLU A 363 -2.92 -11.26 -21.76
CA GLU A 363 -3.30 -11.38 -23.16
C GLU A 363 -3.23 -9.99 -23.82
N PRO A 364 -2.28 -9.78 -24.75
CA PRO A 364 -1.94 -8.46 -25.28
C PRO A 364 -3.14 -7.70 -25.84
N GLU A 365 -4.06 -8.44 -26.42
CA GLU A 365 -5.22 -7.93 -27.13
C GLU A 365 -6.27 -7.36 -26.17
N ALA A 366 -6.52 -8.04 -25.03
CA ALA A 366 -7.50 -7.58 -24.04
C ALA A 366 -7.04 -6.30 -23.33
N VAL A 367 -5.77 -6.26 -22.91
CA VAL A 367 -5.18 -5.07 -22.27
C VAL A 367 -5.12 -3.90 -23.24
N ALA A 368 -4.71 -4.14 -24.50
CA ALA A 368 -4.68 -3.10 -25.52
C ALA A 368 -6.08 -2.58 -25.87
N ALA A 369 -7.08 -3.46 -26.00
CA ALA A 369 -8.45 -3.07 -26.28
C ALA A 369 -9.06 -2.25 -25.14
N LEU A 370 -8.86 -2.65 -23.88
CA LEU A 370 -9.32 -1.92 -22.71
C LEU A 370 -8.66 -0.54 -22.63
N PHE A 371 -7.35 -0.47 -22.84
CA PHE A 371 -6.62 0.79 -22.87
C PHE A 371 -7.13 1.72 -23.97
N LEU A 372 -7.25 1.23 -25.21
CA LEU A 372 -7.74 2.00 -26.35
C LEU A 372 -9.19 2.46 -26.18
N SER A 373 -10.03 1.62 -25.58
CA SER A 373 -11.41 1.98 -25.22
C SER A 373 -11.44 3.15 -24.25
N ILE A 374 -10.67 3.11 -23.17
CA ILE A 374 -10.64 4.21 -22.19
C ILE A 374 -10.02 5.47 -22.78
N VAL A 375 -8.98 5.36 -23.62
CA VAL A 375 -8.39 6.52 -24.31
C VAL A 375 -9.37 7.18 -25.27
N SER A 376 -10.16 6.38 -26.00
CA SER A 376 -11.10 6.90 -27.01
C SER A 376 -12.40 7.41 -26.42
N THR A 377 -12.94 6.75 -25.39
CA THR A 377 -14.25 7.07 -24.82
C THR A 377 -14.17 7.90 -23.54
N GLY A 378 -13.03 7.86 -22.83
CA GLY A 378 -12.91 8.41 -21.47
C GLY A 378 -13.73 7.63 -20.43
N GLU A 379 -14.26 6.46 -20.79
CA GLU A 379 -15.10 5.66 -19.93
C GLU A 379 -14.50 4.27 -19.69
N LEU A 380 -14.70 3.78 -18.48
CA LEU A 380 -14.40 2.40 -18.12
C LEU A 380 -15.38 1.46 -18.83
N PRO A 381 -14.93 0.31 -19.39
CA PRO A 381 -15.78 -0.69 -20.02
C PRO A 381 -16.57 -1.52 -18.99
N ILE A 382 -17.25 -0.84 -18.06
CA ILE A 382 -18.02 -1.42 -16.94
C ILE A 382 -19.45 -0.87 -16.95
N GLY A 383 -19.78 -0.02 -17.92
CA GLY A 383 -21.13 0.48 -18.17
C GLY A 383 -22.01 -0.55 -18.87
N ASN A 384 -23.34 -0.37 -18.77
CA ASN A 384 -24.33 -1.26 -19.39
C ASN A 384 -24.44 -1.10 -20.92
N SER A 385 -23.59 -0.30 -21.55
CA SER A 385 -23.69 0.01 -22.97
C SER A 385 -23.39 -1.23 -23.84
N PRO A 386 -24.13 -1.42 -24.95
CA PRO A 386 -23.99 -2.59 -25.81
C PRO A 386 -22.60 -2.69 -26.49
N GLU A 387 -21.93 -1.56 -26.72
CA GLU A 387 -20.59 -1.46 -27.30
C GLU A 387 -19.49 -1.89 -26.32
N ILE A 388 -19.68 -1.61 -25.02
CA ILE A 388 -18.78 -2.07 -23.96
C ILE A 388 -18.92 -3.57 -23.76
N ARG A 389 -20.16 -4.09 -23.83
CA ARG A 389 -20.43 -5.53 -23.77
C ARG A 389 -19.82 -6.29 -24.94
N SER A 390 -19.82 -5.74 -26.15
CA SER A 390 -19.15 -6.38 -27.28
C SER A 390 -17.62 -6.32 -27.18
N LEU A 391 -17.05 -5.25 -26.62
CA LEU A 391 -15.60 -5.17 -26.39
C LEU A 391 -15.13 -6.16 -25.30
N ALA A 392 -15.88 -6.24 -24.20
CA ALA A 392 -15.64 -7.22 -23.14
C ALA A 392 -15.89 -8.66 -23.62
N ALA A 393 -16.92 -8.88 -24.45
CA ALA A 393 -17.19 -10.19 -25.06
C ALA A 393 -16.12 -10.58 -26.07
N ASN A 394 -15.59 -9.65 -26.87
CA ASN A 394 -14.51 -9.91 -27.81
C ASN A 394 -13.19 -10.21 -27.08
N ALA A 395 -12.90 -9.49 -26.00
CA ALA A 395 -11.77 -9.81 -25.13
C ALA A 395 -11.93 -11.22 -24.51
N ARG A 396 -13.15 -11.57 -24.09
CA ARG A 396 -13.50 -12.89 -23.54
C ARG A 396 -13.43 -14.01 -24.58
N ASP A 397 -13.85 -13.77 -25.83
CA ASP A 397 -13.76 -14.75 -26.91
C ASP A 397 -12.33 -14.94 -27.42
N SER A 398 -11.50 -13.89 -27.45
CA SER A 398 -10.06 -14.03 -27.71
C SER A 398 -9.37 -14.89 -26.65
N LEU A 399 -9.71 -14.70 -25.37
CA LEU A 399 -9.21 -15.53 -24.25
C LEU A 399 -9.59 -17.02 -24.41
N ARG A 400 -10.83 -17.32 -24.85
CA ARG A 400 -11.32 -18.70 -25.06
C ARG A 400 -10.58 -19.48 -26.14
N THR A 401 -10.02 -18.80 -27.14
CA THR A 401 -9.38 -19.50 -28.27
C THR A 401 -7.99 -20.07 -27.97
N VAL A 402 -7.39 -19.71 -26.83
CA VAL A 402 -5.96 -19.97 -26.57
C VAL A 402 -5.71 -20.85 -25.33
N THR A 403 -6.64 -20.91 -24.37
CA THR A 403 -6.49 -21.70 -23.12
C THR A 403 -7.68 -22.60 -22.84
N PRO A 404 -7.69 -23.86 -23.36
CA PRO A 404 -8.78 -24.81 -23.14
C PRO A 404 -8.76 -25.53 -21.76
N GLU A 405 -7.75 -25.32 -20.91
CA GLU A 405 -7.52 -26.18 -19.71
C GLU A 405 -7.56 -25.44 -18.34
N GLY A 406 -7.92 -24.15 -18.28
CA GLY A 406 -7.91 -23.34 -17.06
C GLY A 406 -9.27 -22.77 -16.64
N GLU A 407 -10.38 -23.51 -16.79
CA GLU A 407 -11.70 -22.86 -16.97
C GLU A 407 -12.50 -22.46 -15.71
N ASP A 408 -12.27 -22.98 -14.50
CA ASP A 408 -13.23 -22.70 -13.40
C ASP A 408 -12.81 -21.61 -12.40
N ALA A 409 -11.51 -21.48 -12.09
CA ALA A 409 -11.03 -20.50 -11.11
C ALA A 409 -10.79 -19.11 -11.73
N GLU A 410 -10.48 -19.05 -13.02
CA GLU A 410 -10.15 -17.81 -13.74
C GLU A 410 -11.38 -16.94 -14.01
N GLU A 411 -12.50 -17.56 -14.40
CA GLU A 411 -13.76 -16.84 -14.66
C GLU A 411 -14.36 -16.25 -13.38
N GLN A 412 -14.29 -16.98 -12.25
CA GLN A 412 -14.86 -16.54 -10.98
C GLN A 412 -14.20 -15.25 -10.44
N SER A 413 -12.87 -15.11 -10.55
CA SER A 413 -12.16 -13.93 -10.02
C SER A 413 -12.48 -12.64 -10.79
N ILE A 414 -12.60 -12.72 -12.12
CA ILE A 414 -12.98 -11.57 -12.96
C ILE A 414 -14.44 -11.20 -12.69
N ASP A 415 -15.32 -12.19 -12.55
CA ASP A 415 -16.72 -11.96 -12.23
C ASP A 415 -16.87 -11.33 -10.83
N ASP A 416 -16.05 -11.70 -9.85
CA ASP A 416 -16.01 -11.09 -8.52
C ASP A 416 -15.54 -9.63 -8.56
N LEU A 417 -14.50 -9.32 -9.36
CA LEU A 417 -14.03 -7.96 -9.59
C LEU A 417 -15.12 -7.09 -10.25
N LEU A 418 -15.75 -7.62 -11.30
CA LEU A 418 -16.84 -6.95 -12.00
C LEU A 418 -18.04 -6.74 -11.08
N ALA A 419 -18.42 -7.75 -10.29
CA ALA A 419 -19.48 -7.67 -9.31
C ALA A 419 -19.18 -6.61 -8.24
N ALA A 420 -17.95 -6.55 -7.73
CA ALA A 420 -17.52 -5.55 -6.76
C ALA A 420 -17.62 -4.12 -7.34
N VAL A 421 -17.20 -3.90 -8.59
CA VAL A 421 -17.34 -2.59 -9.25
C VAL A 421 -18.81 -2.26 -9.51
N GLN A 422 -19.63 -3.24 -9.91
CA GLN A 422 -21.07 -3.06 -10.09
C GLN A 422 -21.80 -2.83 -8.76
N ALA A 423 -21.27 -3.27 -7.63
CA ALA A 423 -21.86 -3.00 -6.33
C ALA A 423 -21.57 -1.57 -5.80
N LEU A 424 -20.71 -0.81 -6.47
CA LEU A 424 -20.42 0.59 -6.13
C LEU A 424 -21.61 1.51 -6.40
N SER A 425 -21.77 2.52 -5.55
CA SER A 425 -22.76 3.58 -5.76
C SER A 425 -22.41 4.43 -6.99
N PRO A 426 -23.37 5.14 -7.62
CA PRO A 426 -23.09 6.00 -8.77
C PRO A 426 -22.00 7.05 -8.50
N LYS A 427 -21.92 7.56 -7.26
CA LYS A 427 -20.89 8.50 -6.83
C LYS A 427 -19.52 7.83 -6.78
N ASP A 428 -19.44 6.63 -6.20
CA ASP A 428 -18.18 5.90 -6.05
C ASP A 428 -17.65 5.41 -7.40
N ARG A 429 -18.54 4.96 -8.30
CA ARG A 429 -18.16 4.62 -9.68
C ARG A 429 -17.59 5.82 -10.42
N LYS A 430 -18.12 7.02 -10.20
CA LYS A 430 -17.58 8.25 -10.79
C LYS A 430 -16.16 8.53 -10.28
N VAL A 431 -15.91 8.37 -8.97
CA VAL A 431 -14.56 8.52 -8.40
C VAL A 431 -13.59 7.50 -9.02
N LEU A 432 -14.01 6.25 -9.18
CA LEU A 432 -13.22 5.21 -9.83
C LEU A 432 -12.93 5.57 -11.29
N GLN A 433 -13.95 5.95 -12.06
CA GLN A 433 -13.83 6.35 -13.47
C GLN A 433 -12.90 7.56 -13.64
N ASP A 434 -13.06 8.59 -12.81
CA ASP A 434 -12.20 9.78 -12.85
C ASP A 434 -10.73 9.39 -12.56
N THR A 435 -10.51 8.45 -11.63
CA THR A 435 -9.18 7.96 -11.28
C THR A 435 -8.56 7.14 -12.40
N THR A 436 -9.29 6.17 -12.97
CA THR A 436 -8.80 5.39 -14.10
C THR A 436 -8.52 6.24 -15.32
N SER A 437 -9.38 7.23 -15.62
CA SER A 437 -9.18 8.14 -16.74
C SER A 437 -7.91 8.98 -16.56
N ARG A 438 -7.57 9.40 -15.34
CA ARG A 438 -6.30 10.08 -15.04
C ARG A 438 -5.10 9.16 -15.28
N VAL A 439 -5.16 7.91 -14.80
CA VAL A 439 -4.10 6.92 -14.99
C VAL A 439 -3.86 6.66 -16.48
N VAL A 440 -4.92 6.31 -17.22
CA VAL A 440 -4.83 5.99 -18.65
C VAL A 440 -4.31 7.18 -19.45
N ARG A 441 -4.77 8.40 -19.15
CA ARG A 441 -4.27 9.61 -19.80
C ARG A 441 -2.77 9.81 -19.55
N ARG A 442 -2.27 9.65 -18.32
CA ARG A 442 -0.84 9.77 -18.02
C ARG A 442 0.00 8.68 -18.69
N VAL A 443 -0.50 7.45 -18.73
CA VAL A 443 0.16 6.34 -19.45
C VAL A 443 0.22 6.64 -20.95
N TYR A 444 -0.86 7.18 -21.54
CA TYR A 444 -0.89 7.60 -22.94
C TYR A 444 0.08 8.77 -23.22
N GLU A 445 0.15 9.75 -22.32
CA GLU A 445 1.10 10.85 -22.39
C GLU A 445 2.55 10.32 -22.35
N LYS A 446 2.88 9.38 -21.46
CA LYS A 446 4.18 8.70 -21.41
C LYS A 446 4.48 7.95 -22.71
N PHE A 447 3.51 7.20 -23.21
CA PHE A 447 3.64 6.47 -24.48
C PHE A 447 3.95 7.43 -25.64
N CYS A 448 3.20 8.52 -25.77
CA CYS A 448 3.45 9.54 -26.80
C CYS A 448 4.80 10.24 -26.60
N ALA A 449 5.20 10.52 -25.35
CA ALA A 449 6.48 11.14 -25.03
C ALA A 449 7.66 10.29 -25.52
N ARG A 450 7.56 8.95 -25.44
CA ARG A 450 8.60 8.05 -25.97
C ARG A 450 8.69 8.07 -27.49
N LEU A 451 7.60 8.41 -28.19
CA LEU A 451 7.56 8.50 -29.65
C LEU A 451 8.00 9.86 -30.21
N VAL A 452 8.26 10.87 -29.35
CA VAL A 452 8.75 12.20 -29.74
C VAL A 452 9.96 12.16 -30.68
N PRO A 453 10.97 11.29 -30.50
CA PRO A 453 12.11 11.20 -31.42
C PRO A 453 11.72 10.89 -32.87
N LEU A 454 10.57 10.25 -33.09
CA LEU A 454 10.04 9.92 -34.42
C LEU A 454 9.05 10.98 -34.93
N THR A 455 8.23 11.54 -34.05
CA THR A 455 7.13 12.46 -34.43
C THR A 455 7.53 13.93 -34.48
N GLY A 456 8.65 14.32 -33.86
CA GLY A 456 9.09 15.71 -33.76
C GLY A 456 8.15 16.62 -32.93
N GLY A 457 7.23 16.03 -32.16
CA GLY A 457 6.30 16.76 -31.29
C GLY A 457 7.00 17.49 -30.14
N ALA A 458 6.32 18.48 -29.55
CA ALA A 458 6.84 19.15 -28.35
C ALA A 458 7.00 18.12 -27.21
N PRO A 459 8.11 18.13 -26.45
CA PRO A 459 8.26 17.26 -25.30
C PRO A 459 7.13 17.55 -24.32
N VAL A 460 6.38 16.50 -23.94
CA VAL A 460 5.42 16.61 -22.85
C VAL A 460 6.22 17.00 -21.62
N ALA A 461 5.91 18.15 -21.03
CA ALA A 461 6.46 18.52 -19.74
C ALA A 461 6.02 17.43 -18.76
N THR A 462 6.93 16.49 -18.45
CA THR A 462 6.77 15.61 -17.31
C THR A 462 6.65 16.54 -16.11
N SER A 463 5.44 16.73 -15.59
CA SER A 463 5.22 17.40 -14.31
C SER A 463 6.20 16.76 -13.33
N GLY A 464 7.16 17.55 -12.86
CA GLY A 464 8.31 17.07 -12.11
C GLY A 464 7.87 16.10 -11.03
N VAL A 465 8.41 14.89 -11.11
CA VAL A 465 8.69 14.14 -9.89
C VAL A 465 9.73 15.01 -9.18
N ASP A 466 9.29 15.79 -8.19
CA ASP A 466 10.18 16.21 -7.11
C ASP A 466 10.66 14.91 -6.46
N VAL A 467 11.73 14.34 -7.03
CA VAL A 467 12.63 13.49 -6.28
C VAL A 467 13.23 14.44 -5.27
N ALA A 468 12.60 14.53 -4.11
CA ALA A 468 13.25 15.06 -2.92
C ALA A 468 14.62 14.38 -2.87
N PRO A 469 15.72 15.14 -2.81
CA PRO A 469 17.04 14.54 -2.76
C PRO A 469 17.03 13.60 -1.56
N ALA A 470 17.44 12.35 -1.78
CA ALA A 470 17.77 11.44 -0.70
C ALA A 470 18.72 12.20 0.23
N MET A 471 18.19 12.70 1.34
CA MET A 471 19.00 13.29 2.38
C MET A 471 19.73 12.12 3.01
N SER A 472 20.96 11.93 2.56
CA SER A 472 21.97 11.21 3.32
C SER A 472 22.02 11.82 4.73
N ARG A 473 21.56 11.06 5.73
CA ARG A 473 22.11 11.07 7.08
C ARG A 473 21.77 9.79 7.79
#